data_AF-X0W7U2-F1
#
_entry.id   AF-X0W7U2-F1
#
_cell.length_a   1.000
_cell.length_b   1.000
_cell.length_c   1.000
_cell.angle_alpha   90.00
_cell.angle_beta   90.00
_cell.angle_gamma   90.00
#
_symmetry.space_group_name_H-M   'P 1'
#
loop_
_entity.id
_entity.type
_entity.pdbx_description
1 polymer ?
#
loop_
_entity_poly.entity_id
_entity_poly.type
_entity_poly.pdbx_seq_one_letter_code
_entity_poly.pdbx_strand_id
1 'polypeptide(L)'
;MILRDITTRKSMEEKLIQNVEERTKELRDSEENYKRMLNDLDVGFYKGEFKGKLLIHNATVNKILGIKESQSLVGSNTNRFFINEESREEYYKLLLQNGYVKNFTIQIKTPNEQIISIQLNSHLIRDKMGKPKEIEGIFIKLTDN
;
A
#
# COMPACT_ATOMS: atom_id res chain seq x y z
N MET A 1 24.86 -47.25 18.13
CA MET A 1 23.72 -46.37 18.43
C MET A 1 24.01 -44.91 18.07
N ILE A 2 25.15 -44.33 18.50
CA ILE A 2 25.53 -42.92 18.27
C ILE A 2 25.67 -42.53 16.78
N LEU A 3 26.24 -43.39 15.92
CA LEU A 3 26.45 -43.06 14.51
C LEU A 3 25.13 -42.84 13.73
N ARG A 4 24.09 -43.63 14.02
CA ARG A 4 22.77 -43.51 13.37
C ARG A 4 22.09 -42.19 13.74
N ASP A 5 22.23 -41.75 14.98
CA ASP A 5 21.65 -40.51 15.48
C ASP A 5 22.25 -39.26 14.79
N ILE A 6 23.58 -39.27 14.59
CA ILE A 6 24.30 -38.21 13.86
C ILE A 6 23.86 -38.17 12.39
N THR A 7 23.71 -39.33 11.74
CA THR A 7 23.25 -39.38 10.33
C THR A 7 21.81 -38.89 10.18
N THR A 8 20.92 -39.29 11.10
CA THR A 8 19.52 -38.84 11.10
C THR A 8 19.42 -37.33 11.31
N ARG A 9 20.16 -36.77 12.30
CA ARG A 9 20.19 -35.33 12.54
C ARG A 9 20.71 -34.55 11.34
N LYS A 10 21.81 -34.99 10.72
CA LYS A 10 22.38 -34.31 9.56
C LYS A 10 21.43 -34.30 8.36
N SER A 11 20.73 -35.41 8.11
CA SER A 11 19.69 -35.50 7.07
C SER A 11 18.48 -34.59 7.35
N MET A 12 18.08 -34.43 8.61
CA MET A 12 17.02 -33.49 9.00
C MET A 12 17.45 -32.04 8.80
N GLU A 13 18.70 -31.70 9.13
CA GLU A 13 19.27 -30.36 8.92
C GLU A 13 19.33 -30.01 7.42
N GLU A 14 19.79 -30.94 6.56
CA GLU A 14 19.80 -30.76 5.11
C GLU A 14 18.39 -30.56 4.54
N LYS A 15 17.42 -31.36 5.00
CA LYS A 15 16.02 -31.21 4.59
C LYS A 15 15.40 -29.90 5.05
N LEU A 16 15.76 -29.41 6.25
CA LEU A 16 15.30 -28.12 6.75
C LEU A 16 15.86 -26.97 5.90
N ILE A 17 17.15 -27.01 5.55
CA ILE A 17 17.78 -26.01 4.68
C ILE A 17 17.08 -25.97 3.33
N GLN A 18 16.88 -27.14 2.70
CA GLN A 18 16.17 -27.23 1.43
C GLN A 18 14.75 -26.65 1.52
N ASN A 19 13.99 -27.00 2.56
CA ASN A 19 12.64 -26.47 2.75
C ASN A 19 12.64 -24.95 2.93
N VAL A 20 13.61 -24.39 3.66
CA VAL A 20 13.74 -22.93 3.85
C VAL A 20 14.05 -22.25 2.52
N GLU A 21 14.95 -22.80 1.71
CA GLU A 21 15.29 -22.27 0.38
C GLU A 21 14.07 -22.30 -0.56
N GLU A 22 13.36 -23.43 -0.62
CA GLU A 22 12.15 -23.58 -1.43
C GLU A 22 11.07 -22.58 -1.00
N ARG A 23 10.78 -22.48 0.31
CA ARG A 23 9.80 -21.52 0.82
C ARG A 23 10.19 -20.06 0.60
N THR A 24 11.48 -19.74 0.71
CA THR A 24 11.98 -18.39 0.45
C THR A 24 11.80 -18.03 -1.02
N LYS A 25 12.07 -18.97 -1.93
CA LYS A 25 11.84 -18.80 -3.36
C LYS A 25 10.35 -18.63 -3.68
N GLU A 26 9.50 -19.52 -3.17
CA GLU A 26 8.04 -19.42 -3.34
C GLU A 26 7.49 -18.07 -2.86
N LEU A 27 7.96 -17.60 -1.71
CA LEU A 27 7.58 -16.30 -1.16
C LEU A 27 7.99 -15.18 -2.12
N ARG A 28 9.26 -15.16 -2.57
CA ARG A 28 9.76 -14.14 -3.49
C ARG A 28 8.99 -14.11 -4.80
N ASP A 29 8.75 -15.28 -5.40
CA ASP A 29 8.01 -15.40 -6.66
C ASP A 29 6.56 -14.93 -6.48
N SER A 30 5.94 -15.22 -5.33
CA SER A 30 4.59 -14.74 -5.01
C SER A 30 4.53 -13.21 -4.83
N GLU A 31 5.53 -12.61 -4.18
CA GLU A 31 5.64 -11.17 -3.99
C GLU A 31 5.84 -10.43 -5.32
N GLU A 32 6.69 -10.98 -6.20
CA GLU A 32 6.91 -10.43 -7.54
C GLU A 32 5.64 -10.48 -8.39
N ASN A 33 4.91 -11.59 -8.35
CA ASN A 33 3.63 -11.73 -9.04
C ASN A 33 2.58 -10.74 -8.52
N TYR A 34 2.47 -10.59 -7.18
CA TYR A 34 1.55 -9.62 -6.58
C TYR A 34 1.89 -8.18 -6.97
N LYS A 35 3.18 -7.81 -6.91
CA LYS A 35 3.65 -6.48 -7.34
C LYS A 35 3.33 -6.22 -8.80
N ARG A 36 3.55 -7.19 -9.68
CA ARG A 36 3.24 -7.07 -11.11
C ARG A 36 1.74 -6.85 -11.33
N MET A 37 0.90 -7.69 -10.73
CA MET A 37 -0.56 -7.57 -10.85
C MET A 37 -1.06 -6.18 -10.41
N LEU A 38 -0.56 -5.64 -9.31
CA LEU A 38 -0.94 -4.30 -8.86
C LEU A 38 -0.47 -3.17 -9.78
N ASN A 39 0.68 -3.34 -10.43
CA ASN A 39 1.23 -2.33 -11.35
C ASN A 39 0.56 -2.39 -12.73
N ASP A 40 0.10 -3.57 -13.16
CA ASP A 40 -0.62 -3.75 -14.43
C ASP A 40 -2.04 -3.15 -14.37
N LEU A 41 -2.60 -3.01 -13.17
CA LEU A 41 -3.85 -2.28 -12.96
C LEU A 41 -3.58 -0.76 -12.93
N ASP A 42 -4.45 0.02 -13.58
CA ASP A 42 -4.48 1.50 -13.47
C ASP A 42 -5.07 1.96 -12.11
N VAL A 43 -4.67 1.27 -11.04
CA VAL A 43 -5.09 1.50 -9.65
C VAL A 43 -3.87 1.94 -8.84
N GLY A 44 -3.92 3.15 -8.30
CA GLY A 44 -2.92 3.66 -7.37
C GLY A 44 -3.13 3.06 -5.98
N PHE A 45 -2.21 2.24 -5.49
CA PHE A 45 -2.20 1.77 -4.11
C PHE A 45 -1.36 2.69 -3.23
N TYR A 46 -1.84 2.97 -2.02
CA TYR A 46 -1.10 3.75 -1.05
C TYR A 46 -1.34 3.28 0.40
N LYS A 47 -0.37 3.59 1.25
CA LYS A 47 -0.46 3.47 2.71
C LYS A 47 0.24 4.66 3.35
N GLY A 48 -0.37 5.25 4.36
CA GLY A 48 0.15 6.43 5.05
C GLY A 48 -0.25 6.48 6.52
N GLU A 49 0.41 7.33 7.28
CA GLU A 49 -0.03 7.69 8.64
C GLU A 49 -1.40 8.39 8.59
N PHE A 50 -2.20 8.22 9.63
CA PHE A 50 -3.45 8.96 9.77
C PHE A 50 -3.16 10.47 9.86
N LYS A 51 -3.67 11.25 8.88
CA LYS A 51 -3.40 12.70 8.72
C LYS A 51 -1.91 13.06 8.63
N GLY A 52 -1.06 12.17 8.13
CA GLY A 52 0.39 12.34 8.17
C GLY A 52 1.11 11.99 6.87
N LYS A 53 2.24 11.32 7.02
CA LYS A 53 3.14 11.02 5.90
C LYS A 53 2.68 9.80 5.12
N LEU A 54 2.93 9.83 3.82
CA LEU A 54 2.85 8.65 2.97
C LEU A 54 3.97 7.68 3.34
N LEU A 55 3.65 6.40 3.54
CA LEU A 55 4.58 5.35 3.93
C LEU A 55 4.94 4.44 2.75
N ILE A 56 3.94 4.10 1.91
CA ILE A 56 4.09 3.18 0.77
C ILE A 56 3.17 3.66 -0.36
N HIS A 57 3.61 3.50 -1.61
CA HIS A 57 2.74 3.58 -2.78
C HIS A 57 3.29 2.70 -3.92
N ASN A 58 2.45 2.33 -4.89
CA ASN A 58 2.90 1.67 -6.11
C ASN A 58 3.33 2.69 -7.20
N ALA A 59 3.84 2.19 -8.33
CA ALA A 59 4.24 3.02 -9.47
C ALA A 59 3.02 3.71 -10.13
N THR A 60 1.85 3.07 -10.08
CA THR A 60 0.62 3.62 -10.66
C THR A 60 0.17 4.91 -9.97
N VAL A 61 0.40 5.09 -8.67
CA VAL A 61 0.22 6.39 -7.99
C VAL A 61 0.99 7.50 -8.71
N ASN A 62 2.25 7.25 -9.06
CA ASN A 62 3.08 8.23 -9.75
C ASN A 62 2.57 8.53 -11.16
N LYS A 63 2.18 7.48 -11.90
CA LYS A 63 1.57 7.59 -13.22
C LYS A 63 0.30 8.46 -13.19
N ILE A 64 -0.61 8.21 -12.24
CA ILE A 64 -1.84 9.00 -12.08
C ILE A 64 -1.55 10.46 -11.73
N LEU A 65 -0.57 10.70 -10.85
CA LEU A 65 -0.16 12.04 -10.44
C LEU A 65 0.69 12.78 -11.49
N GLY A 66 1.05 12.11 -12.60
CA GLY A 66 1.83 12.69 -13.69
C GLY A 66 3.32 12.89 -13.39
N ILE A 67 3.87 12.16 -12.42
CA ILE A 67 5.30 12.21 -12.06
C ILE A 67 6.03 10.94 -12.49
N LYS A 68 7.37 10.93 -12.43
CA LYS A 68 8.18 9.76 -12.82
C LYS A 68 7.85 8.56 -11.92
N GLU A 69 7.67 7.38 -12.51
CA GLU A 69 7.38 6.14 -11.76
C GLU A 69 8.43 5.82 -10.69
N SER A 70 9.70 6.15 -10.93
CA SER A 70 10.81 5.96 -9.97
C SER A 70 10.87 6.99 -8.84
N GLN A 71 10.05 8.04 -8.88
CA GLN A 71 10.05 9.08 -7.87
C GLN A 71 9.35 8.60 -6.61
N SER A 72 10.07 8.61 -5.47
CA SER A 72 9.46 8.30 -4.19
C SER A 72 8.66 9.48 -3.64
N LEU A 73 7.42 9.21 -3.24
CA LEU A 73 6.58 10.13 -2.47
C LEU A 73 6.57 9.79 -0.97
N VAL A 74 7.29 8.75 -0.55
CA VAL A 74 7.38 8.34 0.85
C VAL A 74 7.92 9.50 1.70
N GLY A 75 7.31 9.70 2.86
CA GLY A 75 7.62 10.80 3.79
C GLY A 75 6.91 12.11 3.46
N SER A 76 6.30 12.25 2.28
CA SER A 76 5.51 13.45 1.94
C SER A 76 4.19 13.48 2.71
N ASN A 77 3.78 14.66 3.16
CA ASN A 77 2.50 14.83 3.84
C ASN A 77 1.35 14.67 2.82
N THR A 78 0.41 13.75 3.09
CA THR A 78 -0.69 13.45 2.16
C THR A 78 -1.70 14.60 2.06
N ASN A 79 -1.80 15.46 3.08
CA ASN A 79 -2.74 16.57 3.10
C ASN A 79 -2.45 17.60 2.00
N ARG A 80 -1.22 17.65 1.46
CA ARG A 80 -0.84 18.57 0.37
C ARG A 80 -1.58 18.32 -0.95
N PHE A 81 -2.12 17.10 -1.13
CA PHE A 81 -2.84 16.73 -2.34
C PHE A 81 -4.30 17.20 -2.30
N PHE A 82 -4.86 17.45 -1.11
CA PHE A 82 -6.25 17.89 -0.96
C PHE A 82 -6.36 19.38 -1.32
N ILE A 83 -7.24 19.70 -2.26
CA ILE A 83 -7.53 21.10 -2.65
C ILE A 83 -8.51 21.73 -1.65
N ASN A 84 -9.54 20.97 -1.29
CA ASN A 84 -10.63 21.42 -0.43
C ASN A 84 -10.47 20.82 0.96
N GLU A 85 -10.40 21.68 1.97
CA GLU A 85 -10.27 21.28 3.38
C GLU A 85 -11.53 20.59 3.92
N GLU A 86 -12.72 21.03 3.52
CA GLU A 86 -13.99 20.43 3.91
C GLU A 86 -14.09 18.97 3.41
N SER A 87 -13.78 18.71 2.14
CA SER A 87 -13.76 17.35 1.58
C SER A 87 -12.71 16.46 2.25
N ARG A 88 -11.57 17.04 2.66
CA ARG A 88 -10.54 16.33 3.44
C ARG A 88 -11.06 15.94 4.83
N GLU A 89 -11.70 16.87 5.53
CA GLU A 89 -12.26 16.58 6.85
C GLU A 89 -13.43 15.60 6.77
N GLU A 90 -14.26 15.67 5.74
CA GLU A 90 -15.30 14.67 5.46
C GLU A 90 -14.70 13.28 5.27
N TYR A 91 -13.66 13.15 4.45
CA TYR A 91 -12.95 11.90 4.24
C TYR A 91 -12.44 11.29 5.56
N TYR A 92 -11.76 12.10 6.38
CA TYR A 92 -11.27 11.64 7.68
C TYR A 92 -12.39 11.31 8.67
N LYS A 93 -13.47 12.09 8.66
CA LYS A 93 -14.66 11.83 9.49
C LYS A 93 -15.27 10.48 9.15
N LEU A 94 -15.47 10.19 7.87
CA LEU A 94 -16.02 8.90 7.41
C LEU A 94 -15.13 7.73 7.82
N LEU A 95 -13.80 7.86 7.68
CA LEU A 95 -12.84 6.86 8.17
C LEU A 95 -12.93 6.63 9.68
N LEU A 96 -13.05 7.71 10.46
CA LEU A 96 -13.17 7.60 11.92
C LEU A 96 -14.48 6.95 12.36
N GLN A 97 -15.59 7.27 11.69
CA GLN A 97 -16.92 6.77 11.99
C GLN A 97 -17.11 5.31 11.57
N ASN A 98 -16.72 4.98 10.33
CA ASN A 98 -17.05 3.70 9.72
C ASN A 98 -15.86 2.72 9.69
N GLY A 99 -14.65 3.20 9.92
CA GLY A 99 -13.41 2.44 9.71
C GLY A 99 -13.00 2.28 8.24
N TYR A 100 -13.84 2.74 7.30
CA TYR A 100 -13.57 2.68 5.87
C TYR A 100 -14.29 3.79 5.11
N VAL A 101 -13.84 4.01 3.88
CA VAL A 101 -14.47 4.87 2.88
C VAL A 101 -14.54 4.09 1.57
N LYS A 102 -15.68 4.17 0.87
CA LYS A 102 -15.87 3.53 -0.44
C LYS A 102 -16.37 4.53 -1.46
N ASN A 103 -15.89 4.40 -2.69
CA ASN A 103 -16.31 5.20 -3.85
C ASN A 103 -16.31 6.72 -3.59
N PHE A 104 -15.38 7.22 -2.77
CA PHE A 104 -15.35 8.62 -2.38
C PHE A 104 -14.63 9.45 -3.44
N THR A 105 -15.38 10.29 -4.14
CA THR A 105 -14.86 11.11 -5.22
C THR A 105 -14.36 12.44 -4.68
N ILE A 106 -13.14 12.83 -5.06
CA ILE A 106 -12.54 14.10 -4.67
C ILE A 106 -11.64 14.64 -5.78
N GLN A 107 -11.50 15.97 -5.82
CA GLN A 107 -10.47 16.62 -6.62
C GLN A 107 -9.20 16.81 -5.80
N ILE A 108 -8.07 16.40 -6.39
CA ILE A 108 -6.74 16.56 -5.80
C ILE A 108 -5.85 17.39 -6.71
N LYS A 109 -4.85 18.03 -6.09
CA LYS A 109 -3.78 18.74 -6.78
C LYS A 109 -2.54 17.86 -6.85
N THR A 110 -2.07 17.59 -8.06
CA THR A 110 -0.86 16.80 -8.29
C THR A 110 0.40 17.62 -7.97
N PRO A 111 1.58 16.98 -7.80
CA PRO A 111 2.85 17.70 -7.66
C PRO A 111 3.19 18.62 -8.84
N ASN A 112 2.61 18.37 -10.01
CA ASN A 112 2.76 19.21 -11.20
C ASN A 112 1.68 20.30 -11.29
N GLU A 113 1.00 20.60 -10.19
CA GLU A 113 -0.04 21.64 -10.07
C GLU A 113 -1.32 21.37 -10.88
N GLN A 114 -1.48 20.18 -11.46
CA GLN A 114 -2.71 19.80 -12.17
C GLN A 114 -3.81 19.41 -11.19
N ILE A 115 -5.05 19.76 -11.49
CA ILE A 115 -6.22 19.30 -10.75
C ILE A 115 -6.78 18.07 -11.46
N ILE A 116 -6.95 16.98 -10.73
CA ILE A 116 -7.54 15.74 -11.25
C ILE A 116 -8.63 15.23 -10.30
N SER A 117 -9.68 14.65 -10.88
CA SER A 117 -10.71 13.93 -10.12
C SER A 117 -10.27 12.49 -9.89
N ILE A 118 -10.36 12.02 -8.65
CA ILE A 118 -10.06 10.63 -8.28
C ILE A 118 -11.22 10.03 -7.49
N GLN A 119 -11.33 8.70 -7.51
CA GLN A 119 -12.21 7.95 -6.63
C GLN A 119 -11.38 7.10 -5.65
N LEU A 120 -11.65 7.25 -4.36
CA LEU A 120 -10.92 6.62 -3.26
C LEU A 120 -11.73 5.46 -2.63
N ASN A 121 -11.01 4.38 -2.32
CA ASN A 121 -11.46 3.34 -1.41
C ASN A 121 -10.37 3.13 -0.35
N SER A 122 -10.71 3.26 0.93
CA SER A 122 -9.71 3.34 2.00
C SER A 122 -10.19 2.67 3.28
N HIS A 123 -9.25 2.16 4.07
CA HIS A 123 -9.49 1.56 5.38
C HIS A 123 -8.61 2.21 6.44
N LEU A 124 -9.20 2.44 7.62
CA LEU A 124 -8.50 2.94 8.79
C LEU A 124 -7.90 1.79 9.58
N ILE A 125 -6.59 1.83 9.80
CA ILE A 125 -5.87 0.93 10.67
C ILE A 125 -5.67 1.61 12.03
N ARG A 126 -6.05 0.89 13.08
CA ARG A 126 -5.92 1.35 14.47
C ARG A 126 -4.76 0.65 15.17
N ASP A 127 -4.16 1.32 16.14
CA ASP A 127 -3.16 0.72 17.01
C ASP A 127 -3.80 -0.22 18.07
N LYS A 128 -2.95 -0.81 18.92
CA LYS A 128 -3.39 -1.70 20.01
C LYS A 128 -4.29 -1.01 21.05
N MET A 129 -4.31 0.31 21.09
CA MET A 129 -5.15 1.12 21.98
C MET A 129 -6.43 1.60 21.29
N GLY A 130 -6.69 1.18 20.05
CA GLY A 130 -7.85 1.59 19.26
C GLY A 130 -7.72 2.99 18.62
N LYS A 131 -6.56 3.63 18.72
CA LYS A 131 -6.35 4.96 18.14
C LYS A 131 -6.08 4.87 16.64
N PRO A 132 -6.57 5.84 15.83
CA PRO A 132 -6.22 5.96 14.42
C PRO A 132 -4.69 6.02 14.24
N LYS A 133 -4.11 5.11 13.44
CA LYS A 133 -2.66 5.03 13.25
C LYS A 133 -2.28 5.22 11.80
N GLU A 134 -2.87 4.43 10.91
CA GLU A 134 -2.53 4.37 9.49
C GLU A 134 -3.80 4.30 8.66
N ILE A 135 -3.70 4.68 7.39
CA ILE A 135 -4.71 4.50 6.37
C ILE A 135 -4.04 3.75 5.21
N GLU A 136 -4.72 2.76 4.67
CA GLU A 136 -4.35 2.13 3.41
C GLU A 136 -5.54 2.13 2.46
N GLY A 137 -5.27 2.22 1.17
CA GLY A 137 -6.32 2.34 0.19
C GLY A 137 -5.83 2.31 -1.24
N ILE A 138 -6.80 2.45 -2.12
CA ILE A 138 -6.59 2.58 -3.55
C ILE A 138 -7.30 3.82 -4.07
N PHE A 139 -6.80 4.34 -5.19
CA PHE A 139 -7.54 5.29 -5.99
C PHE A 139 -7.34 5.07 -7.47
N ILE A 140 -8.36 5.48 -8.23
CA ILE A 140 -8.33 5.54 -9.69
C ILE A 140 -8.54 6.99 -10.12
N LYS A 141 -7.95 7.37 -11.26
CA LYS A 141 -8.27 8.63 -11.92
C LYS A 141 -9.63 8.50 -12.59
N LEU A 142 -10.50 9.48 -12.38
CA LEU A 142 -11.73 9.61 -13.15
C LEU A 142 -11.41 10.40 -14.42
N THR A 143 -11.85 9.89 -15.57
CA THR A 143 -11.81 10.61 -16.84
C THR A 143 -13.15 11.31 -17.04
N ASP A 144 -13.11 12.57 -17.42
CA ASP A 144 -14.30 13.25 -17.92
C ASP A 144 -14.64 12.62 -19.28
N ASN A 145 -15.88 12.15 -19.43
CA ASN A 145 -16.41 11.61 -20.70
C ASN A 145 -16.60 12.72 -21.74
#